data_AF-E5AUP7-F1
#
_entry.id   AF-E5AUP7-F1
#
_cell.length_a   1.000
_cell.length_b   1.000
_cell.length_c   1.000
_cell.angle_alpha   90.00
_cell.angle_beta   90.00
_cell.angle_gamma   90.00
#
_symmetry.space_group_name_H-M   'P 1'
#
loop_
_entity.id
_entity.type
_entity.pdbx_description
1 polymer ?
#
loop_
_entity_poly.entity_id
_entity_poly.type
_entity_poly.pdbx_seq_one_letter_code
_entity_poly.pdbx_strand_id
1 'polypeptide(L)'
;MRELPRETAKQIAKALYWDPLHCDRYDARVAFQIFDANYNGGHVVIWMQQASGAFADGKLGPKTIAAVQAVDPELFIMRFIAARLTYLTALQTWPSFGRGWARRIATNLRVAGA
;
A
#
# COMPACT_ATOMS: atom_id res chain seq x y z
N MET A 1 10.52 -20.82 6.70
CA MET A 1 9.42 -20.44 5.77
C MET A 1 8.77 -21.63 5.06
N ARG A 2 9.49 -22.71 4.68
CA ARG A 2 8.91 -23.80 3.87
C ARG A 2 7.75 -24.57 4.52
N GLU A 3 7.72 -24.65 5.85
CA GLU A 3 6.69 -25.39 6.60
C GLU A 3 5.66 -24.47 7.29
N LEU A 4 5.70 -23.16 7.04
CA LEU A 4 4.76 -22.24 7.67
C LEU A 4 3.34 -22.50 7.15
N PRO A 5 2.36 -22.87 7.99
CA PRO A 5 1.00 -23.10 7.53
C PRO A 5 0.40 -21.83 6.94
N ARG A 6 -0.39 -21.97 5.87
CA ARG A 6 -0.97 -20.82 5.16
C ARG A 6 -1.84 -19.95 6.07
N GLU A 7 -2.61 -20.55 6.97
CA GLU A 7 -3.45 -19.79 7.91
C GLU A 7 -2.62 -19.01 8.92
N THR A 8 -1.53 -19.58 9.42
CA THR A 8 -0.56 -18.86 10.26
C THR A 8 0.06 -17.69 9.50
N ALA A 9 0.45 -17.89 8.23
CA ALA A 9 0.98 -16.82 7.40
C ALA A 9 -0.04 -15.69 7.20
N LYS A 10 -1.33 -15.99 7.00
CA LYS A 10 -2.39 -14.97 6.91
C LYS A 10 -2.57 -14.22 8.21
N GLN A 11 -2.56 -14.89 9.35
CA GLN A 11 -2.69 -14.26 10.66
C GLN A 11 -1.53 -13.29 10.93
N ILE A 12 -0.30 -13.71 10.63
CA ILE A 12 0.88 -12.85 10.71
C ILE A 12 0.74 -11.66 9.75
N ALA A 13 0.33 -11.91 8.51
CA ALA A 13 0.16 -10.87 7.51
C ALA A 13 -0.87 -9.82 7.96
N LYS A 14 -1.98 -10.27 8.53
CA LYS A 14 -3.02 -9.41 9.07
C LYS A 14 -2.49 -8.58 10.23
N ALA A 15 -1.93 -9.23 11.24
CA ALA A 15 -1.46 -8.57 12.46
C ALA A 15 -0.32 -7.56 12.21
N LEU A 16 0.60 -7.86 11.29
CA LEU A 16 1.78 -7.03 11.07
C LEU A 16 1.64 -5.99 9.96
N TYR A 17 0.78 -6.23 8.96
CA TYR A 17 0.75 -5.39 7.76
C TYR A 17 -0.62 -4.81 7.43
N TRP A 18 -1.71 -5.44 7.88
CA TRP A 18 -3.09 -4.97 7.62
C TRP A 18 -3.62 -4.14 8.81
N ASP A 19 -3.58 -4.71 10.01
CA ASP A 19 -4.15 -4.12 11.22
C ASP A 19 -3.47 -2.81 11.65
N PRO A 20 -2.12 -2.69 11.60
CA PRO A 20 -1.45 -1.46 12.02
C PRO A 20 -1.80 -0.25 11.14
N LEU A 21 -2.30 -0.49 9.92
CA LEU A 21 -2.73 0.56 9.00
C LEU A 21 -4.24 0.72 8.95
N HIS A 22 -5.00 0.03 9.81
CA HIS A 22 -6.46 0.07 9.86
C HIS A 22 -7.12 -0.21 8.50
N CYS A 23 -6.57 -1.14 7.72
CA CYS A 23 -7.01 -1.41 6.35
C CYS A 23 -8.51 -1.75 6.21
N ASP A 24 -9.14 -2.33 7.25
CA ASP A 24 -10.58 -2.60 7.28
C ASP A 24 -11.47 -1.34 7.22
N ARG A 25 -10.89 -0.14 7.40
CA ARG A 25 -11.62 1.13 7.38
C ARG A 25 -11.74 1.77 6.00
N TYR A 26 -11.11 1.21 4.98
CA TYR A 26 -11.04 1.80 3.63
C TYR A 26 -11.85 0.99 2.62
N ASP A 27 -12.05 1.56 1.42
CA ASP A 27 -12.49 0.79 0.26
C ASP A 27 -11.54 -0.40 0.06
N ALA A 28 -12.08 -1.59 -0.22
CA ALA A 28 -11.29 -2.82 -0.32
C ALA A 28 -10.16 -2.73 -1.36
N ARG A 29 -10.37 -1.98 -2.45
CA ARG A 29 -9.36 -1.73 -3.49
C ARG A 29 -8.23 -0.87 -2.96
N VAL A 30 -8.54 0.16 -2.16
CA VAL A 30 -7.57 1.01 -1.47
C VAL A 30 -6.77 0.21 -0.44
N ALA A 31 -7.48 -0.53 0.42
CA ALA A 31 -6.89 -1.38 1.45
C ALA A 31 -5.91 -2.40 0.86
N PHE A 32 -6.27 -3.02 -0.27
CA PHE A 32 -5.39 -3.97 -0.97
C PHE A 32 -4.08 -3.33 -1.44
N GLN A 33 -4.12 -2.12 -2.01
CA GLN A 33 -2.89 -1.42 -2.44
C GLN A 33 -2.01 -1.03 -1.24
N ILE A 34 -2.61 -0.54 -0.16
CA ILE A 34 -1.92 -0.19 1.09
C ILE A 34 -1.24 -1.43 1.67
N PHE A 35 -1.97 -2.54 1.77
CA PHE A 35 -1.46 -3.81 2.29
C PHE A 35 -0.31 -4.36 1.45
N ASP A 36 -0.45 -4.42 0.12
CA ASP A 36 0.64 -4.89 -0.76
C ASP A 36 1.89 -4.00 -0.63
N ALA A 37 1.72 -2.69 -0.53
CA ALA A 37 2.83 -1.78 -0.31
C ALA A 37 3.51 -2.04 1.04
N ASN A 38 2.73 -2.15 2.13
CA ASN A 38 3.26 -2.33 3.48
C ASN A 38 3.98 -3.68 3.65
N TYR A 39 3.44 -4.74 3.04
CA TYR A 39 4.05 -6.06 3.05
C TYR A 39 5.43 -6.08 2.36
N ASN A 40 5.65 -5.18 1.39
CA ASN A 40 6.87 -5.13 0.59
C ASN A 40 7.84 -4.00 0.96
N GLY A 41 7.45 -3.15 1.91
CA GLY A 41 8.29 -2.07 2.43
C GLY A 41 8.23 -0.76 1.65
N GLY A 42 8.77 0.28 2.27
CA GLY A 42 8.76 1.66 1.82
C GLY A 42 8.08 2.59 2.82
N HIS A 43 7.74 3.81 2.39
CA HIS A 43 7.18 4.86 3.24
C HIS A 43 5.65 4.93 3.12
N VAL A 44 4.96 3.84 3.42
CA VAL A 44 3.52 3.67 3.10
C VAL A 44 2.65 4.76 3.72
N VAL A 45 2.86 5.11 4.99
CA VAL A 45 2.06 6.16 5.65
C VAL A 45 2.27 7.52 4.99
N ILE A 46 3.50 7.86 4.59
CA ILE A 46 3.79 9.08 3.82
C ILE A 46 3.03 9.05 2.49
N TRP A 47 3.03 7.92 1.78
CA TRP A 47 2.31 7.80 0.51
C TRP A 47 0.80 7.89 0.69
N MET A 48 0.25 7.32 1.77
CA MET A 48 -1.17 7.49 2.13
C MET A 48 -1.50 8.97 2.33
N GLN A 49 -0.67 9.69 3.07
CA GLN A 49 -0.87 11.11 3.34
C GLN A 49 -0.77 11.96 2.06
N GLN A 50 0.25 11.71 1.23
CA GLN A 50 0.40 12.37 -0.07
C GLN A 50 -0.80 12.10 -0.98
N ALA A 51 -1.26 10.85 -1.06
CA ALA A 51 -2.37 10.46 -1.93
C ALA A 51 -3.72 11.04 -1.46
N SER A 52 -3.91 11.14 -0.15
CA SER A 52 -5.12 11.72 0.44
C SER A 52 -5.09 13.25 0.58
N GLY A 53 -3.95 13.89 0.31
CA GLY A 53 -3.75 15.32 0.56
C GLY A 53 -3.59 15.70 2.04
N ALA A 54 -3.36 14.72 2.92
CA ALA A 54 -3.04 14.98 4.32
C ALA A 54 -1.58 15.46 4.47
N PHE A 55 -1.27 16.11 5.60
CA PHE A 55 0.10 16.48 5.91
C PHE A 55 0.98 15.24 6.05
N ALA A 56 2.07 15.18 5.26
CA ALA A 56 2.91 14.01 5.11
C ALA A 56 4.01 13.93 6.18
N ASP A 57 3.63 13.68 7.44
CA ASP A 57 4.55 13.54 8.59
C ASP A 57 4.95 12.10 8.91
N GLY A 58 4.39 11.12 8.20
CA GLY A 58 4.65 9.70 8.36
C GLY A 58 3.98 9.06 9.58
N LYS A 59 3.15 9.82 10.30
CA LYS A 59 2.42 9.34 11.48
C LYS A 59 0.99 9.01 11.10
N LEU A 60 0.62 7.74 11.26
CA LEU A 60 -0.76 7.34 11.05
C LEU A 60 -1.59 7.77 12.27
N GLY A 61 -2.66 8.53 12.01
CA GLY A 61 -3.59 8.95 13.04
C GLY A 61 -4.98 9.22 12.46
N PRO A 62 -5.96 9.61 13.30
CA PRO A 62 -7.35 9.78 12.88
C PRO A 62 -7.54 10.73 11.69
N LYS A 63 -6.71 11.78 11.61
CA LYS A 63 -6.74 12.74 10.50
C LYS A 63 -6.33 12.11 9.17
N THR A 64 -5.26 11.33 9.14
CA THR A 64 -4.83 10.59 7.94
C THR A 64 -5.90 9.57 7.54
N ILE A 65 -6.45 8.82 8.49
CA ILE A 65 -7.51 7.84 8.22
C ILE A 65 -8.72 8.53 7.58
N ALA A 66 -9.20 9.62 8.18
CA ALA A 66 -10.33 10.37 7.64
C ALA A 66 -10.04 10.96 6.26
N ALA A 67 -8.83 11.46 6.01
CA ALA A 67 -8.44 11.99 4.72
C ALA A 67 -8.45 10.90 3.64
N VAL A 68 -7.92 9.70 3.93
CA VAL A 68 -7.97 8.55 3.00
C VAL A 68 -9.42 8.18 2.69
N GLN A 69 -10.30 8.13 3.71
CA GLN A 69 -11.72 7.81 3.54
C GLN A 69 -12.51 8.87 2.74
N ALA A 70 -12.05 10.12 2.72
CA ALA A 70 -12.73 11.22 2.05
C ALA A 70 -12.35 11.37 0.57
N VAL A 71 -11.29 10.69 0.11
CA VAL A 71 -10.84 10.76 -1.28
C VAL A 71 -11.52 9.64 -2.07
N ASP A 72 -11.94 9.97 -3.30
CA ASP A 72 -12.43 8.96 -4.23
C ASP A 72 -11.42 7.78 -4.34
N PRO A 73 -11.85 6.52 -4.21
CA PRO A 73 -10.95 5.38 -4.19
C PRO A 73 -10.02 5.28 -5.40
N GLU A 74 -10.51 5.59 -6.61
CA GLU A 74 -9.71 5.52 -7.82
C GLU A 74 -8.65 6.62 -7.85
N LEU A 75 -9.03 7.85 -7.50
CA LEU A 75 -8.11 8.96 -7.36
C LEU A 75 -7.03 8.70 -6.30
N PHE A 76 -7.40 8.13 -5.15
CA PHE A 76 -6.45 7.73 -4.12
C PHE A 76 -5.46 6.71 -4.67
N ILE A 77 -5.93 5.65 -5.33
CA ILE A 77 -5.10 4.59 -5.88
C ILE A 77 -4.12 5.15 -6.91
N MET A 78 -4.58 6.00 -7.84
CA MET A 78 -3.71 6.62 -8.84
C MET A 78 -2.57 7.40 -8.19
N ARG A 79 -2.88 8.27 -7.21
CA ARG A 79 -1.86 9.07 -6.50
C ARG A 79 -0.93 8.22 -5.64
N PHE A 80 -1.47 7.22 -4.95
CA PHE A 80 -0.71 6.31 -4.10
C PHE A 80 0.30 5.50 -4.92
N ILE A 81 -0.13 4.96 -6.07
CA ILE A 81 0.75 4.20 -6.96
C ILE A 81 1.79 5.10 -7.62
N ALA A 82 1.45 6.34 -7.97
CA ALA A 82 2.42 7.32 -8.46
C ALA A 82 3.53 7.59 -7.41
N ALA A 83 3.16 7.85 -6.15
CA ALA A 83 4.12 8.07 -5.07
C ALA A 83 5.02 6.84 -4.84
N ARG A 84 4.41 5.64 -4.82
CA ARG A 84 5.12 4.37 -4.68
C ARG A 84 6.11 4.13 -5.82
N LEU A 85 5.70 4.32 -7.07
CA LEU A 85 6.58 4.09 -8.23
C LEU A 85 7.75 5.05 -8.24
N THR A 86 7.53 6.34 -7.96
CA THR A 86 8.60 7.34 -7.84
C THR A 86 9.66 6.90 -6.83
N TYR A 87 9.24 6.41 -5.66
CA TYR A 87 10.17 5.87 -4.66
C TYR A 87 10.91 4.64 -5.18
N LEU A 88 10.20 3.64 -5.70
CA LEU A 88 10.81 2.39 -6.15
C LEU A 88 11.83 2.61 -7.26
N THR A 89 11.56 3.52 -8.21
CA THR A 89 12.47 3.83 -9.30
C THR A 89 13.74 4.56 -8.85
N ALA A 90 13.71 5.19 -7.69
CA ALA A 90 14.87 5.87 -7.10
C ALA A 90 15.79 4.91 -6.31
N LEU A 91 15.37 3.66 -6.08
CA LEU A 91 16.18 2.69 -5.34
C LEU A 91 17.36 2.20 -6.20
N GLN A 92 18.54 2.08 -5.58
CA GLN A 92 19.74 1.53 -6.24
C GLN A 92 19.52 0.11 -6.79
N THR A 93 18.59 -0.64 -6.19
CA THR A 93 18.25 -2.02 -6.57
C THR A 93 17.20 -2.12 -7.69
N TRP A 94 16.67 -1.00 -8.17
CA TRP A 94 15.70 -0.94 -9.27
C TRP A 94 16.15 -1.69 -10.54
N PRO A 95 17.41 -1.59 -11.03
CA PRO A 95 17.83 -2.32 -12.22
C PRO A 95 17.68 -3.85 -12.09
N SER A 96 17.81 -4.40 -10.88
CA SER A 96 17.70 -5.84 -10.63
C SER A 96 16.26 -6.30 -10.43
N PHE A 97 15.45 -5.55 -9.70
CA PHE A 97 14.13 -6.02 -9.24
C PHE A 97 12.93 -5.22 -9.79
N GLY A 98 13.16 -4.02 -10.32
CA GLY A 98 12.12 -3.06 -10.68
C GLY A 98 11.10 -3.59 -11.68
N ARG A 99 11.54 -4.41 -12.64
CA ARG A 99 10.65 -5.09 -13.60
C ARG A 99 9.60 -5.97 -12.90
N GLY A 100 10.01 -6.70 -11.86
CA GLY A 100 9.12 -7.56 -11.08
C GLY A 100 8.12 -6.73 -10.27
N TRP A 101 8.61 -5.69 -9.60
CA TRP A 101 7.77 -4.79 -8.80
C TRP A 101 6.72 -4.06 -9.65
N ALA A 102 7.12 -3.52 -10.81
CA ALA A 102 6.21 -2.84 -11.73
C ALA A 102 5.10 -3.77 -12.25
N ARG A 103 5.44 -5.02 -12.59
CA ARG A 103 4.44 -6.02 -13.02
C ARG A 103 3.46 -6.41 -11.91
N ARG A 104 3.94 -6.51 -10.67
CA ARG A 104 3.05 -6.73 -9.51
C ARG A 104 2.07 -5.57 -9.35
N ILE A 105 2.56 -4.33 -9.38
CA ILE A 105 1.72 -3.12 -9.31
C ILE A 105 0.67 -3.12 -10.43
N ALA A 106 1.08 -3.40 -11.67
CA ALA A 106 0.14 -3.48 -12.79
C ALA A 106 -0.91 -4.60 -12.61
N THR A 107 -0.55 -5.72 -12.00
CA THR A 107 -1.49 -6.80 -11.67
C THR A 107 -2.48 -6.36 -10.60
N ASN A 108 -1.99 -5.70 -9.54
CA ASN A 108 -2.85 -5.20 -8.48
C ASN A 108 -3.87 -4.17 -8.99
N LEU A 109 -3.48 -3.31 -9.94
CA LEU A 109 -4.38 -2.35 -10.58
C LEU A 109 -5.48 -3.04 -11.42
N ARG A 110 -5.17 -4.13 -12.13
CA ARG A 110 -6.18 -4.89 -12.87
C ARG A 110 -7.22 -5.54 -11.97
N VAL A 111 -6.79 -6.07 -10.81
CA VAL A 111 -7.71 -6.65 -9.82
C VAL A 111 -8.59 -5.57 -9.18
N ALA A 112 -8.06 -4.37 -8.98
CA ALA A 112 -8.84 -3.25 -8.43
C ALA A 112 -9.88 -2.67 -9.41
N GLY A 113 -9.67 -2.83 -10.72
CA GLY A 113 -10.58 -2.34 -11.77
C GLY A 113 -11.54 -3.38 -12.35
N ALA A 114 -11.54 -4.60 -11.81
CA ALA A 114 -12.47 -5.68 -12.16
C ALA A 114 -13.62 -5.75 -11.14
#